data_AF-A0A7S2N6H7-F1
#
_entry.id   AF-A0A7S2N6H7-F1
#
_cell.length_a   1.000
_cell.length_b   1.000
_cell.length_c   1.000
_cell.angle_alpha   90.00
_cell.angle_beta   90.00
_cell.angle_gamma   90.00
#
_symmetry.space_group_name_H-M   'P 1'
#
loop_
_entity.id
_entity.type
_entity.pdbx_description
1 polymer ?
#
loop_
_entity_poly.entity_id
_entity_poly.type
_entity_poly.pdbx_seq_one_letter_code
_entity_poly.pdbx_strand_id
1 'polypeptide(L)'
;EYNLPPKGWIKLGLAVKRRYEDRAWLSKKAWPVAYHGTTAVASVVKGIVEGGFKIRGGAQSPRNGERLGAGIYCSPMIDKAMRYADVPLFVDGEPYTLVFQCRVRRQSFEKPESHIWLVKDVDDIRPCGILLYPFALTDHTRIKYRRDNPYRLGTSKWKNFKEYCKARTVAEAKEMGRRMPHILKDLHKGRVRLKGARNSQSNLYKKKVDRRKFNPFRFCKDKRKRKRERGRRDDASHDWWKCFFNVPRSTWCASASAT
;
A
#
# COMPACT_ATOMS: atom_id res chain seq x y z
N GLU A 1 -12.27 18.79 2.88
CA GLU A 1 -12.19 17.91 4.07
C GLU A 1 -11.44 16.64 3.65
N TYR A 2 -10.21 16.45 4.11
CA TYR A 2 -9.34 15.37 3.66
C TYR A 2 -9.63 14.09 4.46
N ASN A 3 -9.72 12.94 3.80
CA ASN A 3 -9.78 11.66 4.50
C ASN A 3 -8.45 11.46 5.25
N LEU A 4 -8.56 11.42 6.58
CA LEU A 4 -7.43 11.12 7.47
C LEU A 4 -6.93 9.71 7.18
N PRO A 5 -5.60 9.49 7.23
CA PRO A 5 -5.07 8.14 7.10
C PRO A 5 -5.53 7.24 8.25
N PRO A 6 -5.57 5.92 8.04
CA PRO A 6 -5.76 4.98 9.14
C PRO A 6 -4.70 5.19 10.24
N LYS A 7 -5.05 4.88 11.49
CA LYS A 7 -4.15 5.06 12.63
C LYS A 7 -2.80 4.36 12.39
N GLY A 8 -1.71 5.08 12.63
CA GLY A 8 -0.33 4.57 12.47
C GLY A 8 0.23 4.73 11.05
N TRP A 9 -0.56 5.19 10.08
CA TRP A 9 -0.09 5.47 8.73
C TRP A 9 0.28 6.95 8.57
N ILE A 10 1.40 7.18 7.89
CA ILE A 10 1.81 8.50 7.41
C ILE A 10 1.21 8.67 6.02
N LYS A 11 0.63 9.85 5.75
CA LYS A 11 0.04 10.16 4.44
C LYS A 11 0.79 11.29 3.77
N LEU A 12 1.16 11.04 2.53
CA LEU A 12 1.70 12.01 1.59
C LEU A 12 0.62 12.32 0.57
N GLY A 13 0.16 13.56 0.52
CA GLY A 13 -0.86 13.98 -0.45
C GLY A 13 -0.27 14.09 -1.85
N LEU A 14 -0.92 13.53 -2.86
CA LEU A 14 -0.50 13.74 -4.25
C LEU A 14 -1.07 15.07 -4.77
N ALA A 15 -0.26 15.80 -5.53
CA ALA A 15 -0.69 17.01 -6.20
C ALA A 15 -1.61 16.68 -7.38
N VAL A 16 -2.93 16.81 -7.17
CA VAL A 16 -3.95 16.44 -8.18
C VAL A 16 -4.69 17.64 -8.77
N LYS A 17 -4.32 18.88 -8.41
CA LYS A 17 -5.07 20.11 -8.78
C LYS A 17 -5.17 20.35 -10.30
N ARG A 18 -4.23 19.84 -11.10
CA ARG A 18 -4.17 20.05 -12.56
C ARG A 18 -4.13 18.74 -13.35
N ARG A 19 -4.45 17.63 -12.69
CA ARG A 19 -4.30 16.28 -13.27
C ARG A 19 -5.61 15.73 -13.82
N TYR A 20 -6.73 16.22 -13.31
CA TYR A 20 -8.06 15.75 -13.66
C TYR A 20 -8.94 16.95 -13.99
N GLU A 21 -10.02 16.69 -14.71
CA GLU A 21 -10.98 17.68 -15.20
C GLU A 21 -11.55 18.54 -14.07
N ASP A 22 -11.81 17.95 -12.91
CA ASP A 22 -12.33 18.66 -11.74
C ASP A 22 -11.79 18.11 -10.41
N ARG A 23 -12.31 18.66 -9.31
CA ARG A 23 -12.03 18.20 -7.93
C ARG A 23 -13.26 17.66 -7.21
N ALA A 24 -14.40 17.54 -7.89
CA ALA A 24 -15.66 17.06 -7.31
C ALA A 24 -15.49 15.63 -6.76
N TRP A 25 -14.71 14.79 -7.45
CA TRP A 25 -14.36 13.43 -7.03
C TRP A 25 -13.62 13.36 -5.68
N LEU A 26 -12.93 14.43 -5.25
CA LEU A 26 -12.27 14.49 -3.94
C LEU A 26 -13.25 14.69 -2.79
N SER A 27 -14.51 15.04 -3.03
CA SER A 27 -15.50 15.23 -1.96
C SER A 27 -15.83 13.91 -1.25
N LYS A 28 -16.04 13.94 0.07
CA LYS A 28 -16.34 12.72 0.86
C LYS A 28 -17.52 11.91 0.32
N LYS A 29 -18.50 12.59 -0.29
CA LYS A 29 -19.74 11.98 -0.80
C LYS A 29 -19.64 11.53 -2.25
N ALA A 30 -18.65 11.99 -3.02
CA ALA A 30 -18.50 11.66 -4.44
C ALA A 30 -17.96 10.25 -4.64
N TRP A 31 -16.63 10.10 -4.69
CA TRP A 31 -15.99 8.82 -5.01
C TRP A 31 -15.54 8.12 -3.73
N PRO A 32 -15.91 6.85 -3.44
CA PRO A 32 -15.40 6.13 -2.28
C PRO A 32 -13.87 6.07 -2.24
N VAL A 33 -13.32 5.92 -1.02
CA VAL A 33 -11.90 5.63 -0.83
C VAL A 33 -11.65 4.14 -1.06
N ALA A 34 -10.60 3.84 -1.80
CA ALA A 34 -10.02 2.51 -1.89
C ALA A 34 -8.50 2.59 -1.74
N TYR A 35 -7.87 1.43 -1.62
CA TYR A 35 -6.44 1.26 -1.42
C TYR A 35 -5.90 0.32 -2.49
N HIS A 36 -4.78 0.71 -3.10
CA HIS A 36 -4.07 -0.10 -4.08
C HIS A 36 -2.66 -0.37 -3.56
N GLY A 37 -2.36 -1.64 -3.31
CA GLY A 37 -1.01 -2.06 -2.93
C GLY A 37 -0.22 -2.41 -4.18
N THR A 38 1.06 -2.04 -4.19
CA THR A 38 1.99 -2.35 -5.27
C THR A 38 3.39 -2.53 -4.72
N THR A 39 4.29 -3.12 -5.49
CA THR A 39 5.72 -3.19 -5.17
C THR A 39 6.28 -1.77 -5.11
N ALA A 40 7.05 -1.43 -4.08
CA ALA A 40 7.70 -0.12 -3.96
C ALA A 40 8.94 0.04 -4.87
N VAL A 41 8.89 -0.49 -6.10
CA VAL A 41 9.92 -0.27 -7.12
C VAL A 41 9.78 1.16 -7.66
N ALA A 42 10.88 1.90 -7.69
CA ALA A 42 10.89 3.34 -8.02
C ALA A 42 10.16 3.67 -9.33
N SER A 43 10.40 2.91 -10.40
CA SER A 43 9.76 3.13 -11.70
C SER A 43 8.24 2.91 -11.67
N VAL A 44 7.76 1.92 -10.91
CA VAL A 44 6.32 1.63 -10.75
C VAL A 44 5.64 2.74 -9.95
N VAL A 45 6.23 3.13 -8.83
CA VAL A 45 5.71 4.20 -7.98
C VAL A 45 5.67 5.52 -8.76
N LYS A 46 6.77 5.88 -9.44
CA LYS A 46 6.88 7.07 -10.29
C LYS A 46 5.81 7.06 -11.38
N GLY A 47 5.65 5.95 -12.10
CA GLY A 47 4.64 5.80 -13.15
C GLY A 47 3.21 6.06 -12.65
N ILE A 48 2.86 5.59 -11.46
CA ILE A 48 1.54 5.85 -10.85
C ILE A 48 1.42 7.30 -10.40
N VAL A 49 2.46 7.85 -9.77
CA VAL A 49 2.47 9.23 -9.27
C VAL A 49 2.33 10.24 -10.40
N GLU A 50 3.02 10.04 -11.53
CA GLU A 50 3.02 10.96 -12.66
C GLU A 50 1.88 10.66 -13.65
N GLY A 51 1.82 9.43 -14.15
CA GLY A 51 0.93 9.03 -15.25
C GLY A 51 -0.39 8.38 -14.82
N GLY A 52 -0.43 7.81 -13.61
CA GLY A 52 -1.66 7.26 -13.04
C GLY A 52 -1.67 5.75 -13.12
N PHE A 53 -2.81 5.15 -12.82
CA PHE A 53 -2.92 3.70 -12.96
C PHE A 53 -2.98 3.33 -14.44
N LYS A 54 -2.33 2.23 -14.78
CA LYS A 54 -2.41 1.60 -16.09
C LYS A 54 -2.86 0.17 -15.90
N ILE A 55 -3.78 -0.30 -16.73
CA ILE A 55 -4.13 -1.72 -16.79
C ILE A 55 -2.85 -2.50 -17.12
N ARG A 56 -2.60 -3.61 -16.42
CA ARG A 56 -1.35 -4.39 -16.49
C ARG A 56 -0.06 -3.58 -16.20
N GLY A 57 -0.17 -2.41 -15.58
CA GLY A 57 0.98 -1.49 -15.43
C GLY A 57 1.47 -0.92 -16.76
N GLY A 58 0.66 -0.99 -17.82
CA GLY A 58 1.03 -0.59 -19.18
C GLY A 58 1.74 -1.68 -19.98
N ALA A 59 1.90 -2.90 -19.44
CA ALA A 59 2.48 -4.03 -20.15
C ALA A 59 1.43 -4.79 -20.98
N GLN A 60 1.89 -5.46 -22.04
CA GLN A 60 1.03 -6.32 -22.87
C GLN A 60 0.46 -7.50 -22.08
N SER A 61 1.24 -8.07 -21.16
CA SER A 61 0.83 -9.19 -20.31
C SER A 61 0.91 -8.84 -18.81
N PRO A 62 0.01 -9.41 -17.99
CA PRO A 62 -0.03 -9.13 -16.55
C PRO A 62 1.12 -9.83 -15.82
N ARG A 63 1.86 -9.10 -14.98
CA ARG A 63 2.93 -9.65 -14.12
C ARG A 63 2.40 -10.68 -13.10
N ASN A 64 1.24 -10.38 -12.53
CA ASN A 64 0.49 -11.28 -11.67
C ASN A 64 -0.79 -11.59 -12.46
N GLY A 65 -0.95 -12.83 -12.93
CA GLY A 65 -2.02 -13.19 -13.88
C GLY A 65 -3.40 -12.62 -13.58
N GLU A 66 -4.23 -12.47 -14.61
CA GLU A 66 -5.56 -11.85 -14.55
C GLU A 66 -6.65 -12.84 -14.09
N ARG A 67 -6.47 -13.42 -12.90
CA ARG A 67 -7.38 -14.47 -12.40
C ARG A 67 -8.85 -14.01 -12.33
N LEU A 68 -9.09 -12.73 -12.07
CA LEU A 68 -10.44 -12.15 -11.98
C LEU A 68 -10.72 -11.20 -13.15
N GLY A 69 -9.93 -11.28 -14.23
CA GLY A 69 -10.00 -10.43 -15.42
C GLY A 69 -9.01 -9.25 -15.42
N ALA A 70 -8.88 -8.61 -16.58
CA ALA A 70 -8.06 -7.42 -16.77
C ALA A 70 -8.64 -6.22 -16.04
N GLY A 71 -7.78 -5.38 -15.46
CA GLY A 71 -8.16 -4.14 -14.77
C GLY A 71 -7.24 -3.78 -13.62
N ILE A 72 -7.63 -2.75 -12.86
CA ILE A 72 -6.91 -2.25 -11.70
C ILE A 72 -7.58 -2.78 -10.43
N TYR A 73 -6.81 -3.58 -9.69
CA TYR A 73 -7.26 -4.18 -8.45
C TYR A 73 -7.06 -3.20 -7.28
N CYS A 74 -8.12 -2.92 -6.54
CA CYS A 74 -8.04 -2.15 -5.30
C CYS A 74 -8.95 -2.76 -4.22
N SER A 75 -8.90 -2.22 -3.01
CA SER A 75 -9.72 -2.69 -1.90
C SER A 75 -10.19 -1.55 -1.02
N PRO A 76 -11.42 -1.58 -0.49
CA PRO A 76 -11.82 -0.66 0.57
C PRO A 76 -11.11 -0.96 1.91
N MET A 77 -10.44 -2.12 2.03
CA MET A 77 -9.71 -2.56 3.22
C MET A 77 -8.21 -2.44 2.98
N ILE A 78 -7.54 -1.56 3.72
CA ILE A 78 -6.10 -1.33 3.55
C ILE A 78 -5.28 -2.61 3.79
N ASP A 79 -5.66 -3.45 4.76
CA ASP A 79 -4.99 -4.72 5.06
C ASP A 79 -5.02 -5.72 3.90
N LYS A 80 -6.02 -5.62 3.02
CA LYS A 80 -6.12 -6.43 1.81
C LYS A 80 -5.18 -5.89 0.73
N ALA A 81 -5.11 -4.57 0.57
CA ALA A 81 -4.19 -3.91 -0.36
C ALA A 81 -2.73 -4.13 0.03
N MET A 82 -2.38 -4.04 1.31
CA MET A 82 -1.02 -4.30 1.83
C MET A 82 -0.42 -5.65 1.40
N ARG A 83 -1.26 -6.65 1.12
CA ARG A 83 -0.80 -7.98 0.68
C ARG A 83 -0.09 -7.95 -0.67
N TYR A 84 -0.30 -6.90 -1.44
CA TYR A 84 0.33 -6.65 -2.73
C TYR A 84 1.51 -5.67 -2.64
N ALA A 85 1.82 -5.17 -1.43
CA ALA A 85 2.95 -4.30 -1.14
C ALA A 85 4.06 -5.09 -0.42
N ASP A 86 4.62 -6.06 -1.13
CA ASP A 86 5.59 -7.04 -0.62
C ASP A 86 7.05 -6.60 -0.68
N VAL A 87 7.34 -5.56 -1.47
CA VAL A 87 8.64 -4.89 -1.54
C VAL A 87 8.57 -3.57 -0.74
N PRO A 88 9.40 -3.37 0.29
CA PRO A 88 9.42 -2.14 1.06
C PRO A 88 10.00 -0.97 0.25
N LEU A 89 9.51 0.24 0.53
CA LEU A 89 10.19 1.49 0.19
C LEU A 89 11.20 1.80 1.29
N PHE A 90 12.45 2.11 0.95
CA PHE A 90 13.42 2.61 1.91
C PHE A 90 13.42 4.13 1.93
N VAL A 91 13.35 4.70 3.12
CA VAL A 91 13.38 6.14 3.39
C VAL A 91 14.45 6.35 4.45
N ASP A 92 15.54 7.04 4.12
CA ASP A 92 16.64 7.29 5.05
C ASP A 92 17.17 5.99 5.73
N GLY A 93 17.20 4.89 4.97
CA GLY A 93 17.60 3.57 5.46
C GLY A 93 16.50 2.78 6.17
N GLU A 94 15.37 3.41 6.50
CA GLU A 94 14.24 2.76 7.18
C GLU A 94 13.22 2.19 6.19
N PRO A 95 12.77 0.93 6.36
CA PRO A 95 11.84 0.29 5.44
C PRO A 95 10.37 0.60 5.78
N TYR A 96 9.59 0.93 4.75
CA TYR A 96 8.16 1.22 4.84
C TYR A 96 7.34 0.37 3.86
N THR A 97 6.18 -0.10 4.29
CA THR A 97 5.11 -0.57 3.39
C THR A 97 4.48 0.65 2.72
N LEU A 98 4.41 0.62 1.38
CA LEU A 98 3.78 1.65 0.57
C LEU A 98 2.41 1.17 0.03
N VAL A 99 1.36 1.96 0.23
CA VAL A 99 0.03 1.73 -0.35
C VAL A 99 -0.53 3.02 -0.92
N PHE A 100 -1.09 2.98 -2.13
CA PHE A 100 -1.78 4.13 -2.69
C PHE A 100 -3.18 4.27 -2.11
N GLN A 101 -3.49 5.45 -1.58
CA GLN A 101 -4.86 5.86 -1.33
C GLN A 101 -5.49 6.38 -2.63
N CYS A 102 -6.61 5.79 -3.00
CA CYS A 102 -7.30 6.06 -4.26
C CYS A 102 -8.73 6.56 -4.01
N ARG A 103 -9.29 7.24 -5.00
CA ARG A 103 -10.73 7.47 -5.14
C ARG A 103 -11.21 6.67 -6.34
N VAL A 104 -12.34 5.98 -6.19
CA VAL A 104 -12.92 5.16 -7.26
C VAL A 104 -14.31 5.68 -7.59
N ARG A 105 -14.66 5.83 -8.87
CA ARG A 105 -16.01 6.25 -9.27
C ARG A 105 -17.03 5.27 -8.72
N ARG A 106 -18.20 5.77 -8.32
CA ARG A 106 -19.27 4.90 -7.83
C ARG A 106 -19.79 4.06 -9.00
N GLN A 107 -20.16 2.81 -8.71
CA GLN A 107 -20.78 1.89 -9.67
C GLN A 107 -19.90 1.49 -10.88
N SER A 108 -18.65 1.95 -10.97
CA SER A 108 -17.74 1.63 -12.08
C SER A 108 -16.81 0.44 -11.83
N PHE A 109 -16.98 -0.26 -10.71
CA PHE A 109 -16.09 -1.33 -10.30
C PHE A 109 -16.86 -2.62 -9.99
N GLU A 110 -16.28 -3.72 -10.41
CA GLU A 110 -16.77 -5.06 -10.11
C GLU A 110 -16.28 -5.51 -8.74
N LYS A 111 -17.01 -6.44 -8.11
CA LYS A 111 -16.67 -7.05 -6.82
C LYS A 111 -16.51 -8.57 -6.97
N PRO A 112 -15.49 -9.03 -7.72
CA PRO A 112 -15.34 -10.46 -8.01
C PRO A 112 -15.08 -11.30 -6.75
N GLU A 113 -14.54 -10.69 -5.69
CA GLU A 113 -14.35 -11.34 -4.40
C GLU A 113 -14.59 -10.38 -3.23
N SER A 114 -14.79 -10.95 -2.04
CA SER A 114 -14.93 -10.17 -0.81
C SER A 114 -13.73 -9.23 -0.60
N HIS A 115 -14.04 -7.94 -0.49
CA HIS A 115 -13.09 -6.84 -0.33
C HIS A 115 -12.08 -6.69 -1.48
N ILE A 116 -12.37 -7.19 -2.68
CA ILE A 116 -11.61 -6.88 -3.90
C ILE A 116 -12.52 -6.10 -4.83
N TRP A 117 -12.06 -4.94 -5.27
CA TRP A 117 -12.69 -4.13 -6.31
C TRP A 117 -11.81 -4.20 -7.56
N LEU A 118 -12.44 -4.47 -8.70
CA LEU A 118 -11.80 -4.49 -10.00
C LEU A 118 -12.34 -3.33 -10.84
N VAL A 119 -11.48 -2.36 -11.15
CA VAL A 119 -11.83 -1.21 -11.98
C VAL A 119 -11.36 -1.49 -13.39
N LYS A 120 -12.27 -1.47 -14.37
CA LYS A 120 -11.97 -1.77 -15.77
C LYS A 120 -11.45 -0.56 -16.54
N ASP A 121 -11.91 0.62 -16.18
CA ASP A 121 -11.49 1.89 -16.78
C ASP A 121 -10.44 2.58 -15.89
N VAL A 122 -9.39 3.11 -16.50
CA VAL A 122 -8.33 3.86 -15.82
C VAL A 122 -8.84 5.21 -15.29
N ASP A 123 -9.82 5.81 -15.96
CA ASP A 123 -10.37 7.13 -15.59
C ASP A 123 -11.24 7.07 -14.34
N ASP A 124 -11.70 5.87 -13.98
CA ASP A 124 -12.57 5.59 -12.85
C ASP A 124 -11.82 5.33 -11.54
N ILE A 125 -10.49 5.43 -11.54
CA ILE A 125 -9.68 5.33 -10.34
C ILE A 125 -8.53 6.34 -10.33
N ARG A 126 -8.44 7.11 -9.25
CA ARG A 126 -7.49 8.23 -9.13
C ARG A 126 -6.64 8.09 -7.88
N PRO A 127 -5.31 7.96 -7.97
CA PRO A 127 -4.44 8.04 -6.81
C PRO A 127 -4.47 9.48 -6.26
N CYS A 128 -4.68 9.62 -4.96
CA CYS A 128 -4.74 10.93 -4.29
C CYS A 128 -3.78 11.04 -3.10
N GLY A 129 -3.15 9.93 -2.70
CA GLY A 129 -2.14 9.94 -1.66
C GLY A 129 -1.31 8.66 -1.65
N ILE A 130 -0.12 8.75 -1.08
CA ILE A 130 0.71 7.62 -0.72
C ILE A 130 0.62 7.44 0.79
N LEU A 131 0.37 6.22 1.23
CA LEU A 131 0.35 5.84 2.64
C LEU A 131 1.59 5.02 2.95
N LEU A 132 2.33 5.44 3.97
CA LEU A 132 3.50 4.76 4.48
C LEU A 132 3.22 4.19 5.87
N TYR A 133 3.64 2.95 6.09
CA TYR A 133 3.57 2.28 7.38
C TYR A 133 4.90 1.56 7.64
N PRO A 134 5.48 1.60 8.85
CA PRO A 134 6.73 0.90 9.13
C PRO A 134 6.67 -0.57 8.70
N PHE A 135 7.65 -1.01 7.90
CA PHE A 135 7.66 -2.36 7.37
C PHE A 135 7.96 -3.36 8.48
N ALA A 136 6.99 -4.24 8.78
CA ALA A 136 7.06 -5.09 9.96
C ALA A 136 8.08 -6.25 9.87
N LEU A 137 8.64 -6.51 8.69
CA LEU A 137 9.56 -7.64 8.44
C LEU A 137 10.90 -7.14 7.94
N THR A 138 11.73 -6.65 8.86
CA THR A 138 13.16 -6.40 8.60
C THR A 138 13.95 -7.69 8.74
N ASP A 139 15.17 -7.74 8.19
CA ASP A 139 16.01 -8.94 8.22
C ASP A 139 16.31 -9.42 9.66
N HIS A 140 16.50 -8.49 10.60
CA HIS A 140 16.69 -8.78 12.03
C HIS A 140 15.40 -9.15 12.78
N THR A 141 14.24 -9.04 12.14
CA THR A 141 12.95 -9.35 12.78
C THR A 141 12.92 -10.81 13.17
N ARG A 142 12.77 -11.06 14.48
CA ARG A 142 12.67 -12.42 15.01
C ARG A 142 11.31 -13.04 14.65
N ILE A 143 11.32 -14.22 14.07
CA ILE A 143 10.13 -14.95 13.66
C ILE A 143 10.04 -16.30 14.38
N LYS A 144 8.80 -16.81 14.53
CA LYS A 144 8.53 -18.17 14.98
C LYS A 144 7.37 -18.75 14.19
N TYR A 145 7.60 -19.86 13.51
CA TYR A 145 6.54 -20.68 12.93
C TYR A 145 5.81 -21.44 14.05
N ARG A 146 4.48 -21.38 14.07
CA ARG A 146 3.66 -21.93 15.17
C ARG A 146 2.59 -22.93 14.73
N ARG A 147 2.35 -23.08 13.44
CA ARG A 147 1.29 -23.96 12.93
C ARG A 147 1.88 -25.20 12.28
N ASP A 148 1.10 -26.26 12.29
CA ASP A 148 1.39 -27.48 11.55
C ASP A 148 1.57 -27.18 10.07
N ASN A 149 2.35 -28.04 9.44
CA ASN A 149 2.67 -27.93 8.04
C ASN A 149 1.38 -28.02 7.21
N PRO A 150 1.00 -26.96 6.47
CA PRO A 150 -0.28 -26.92 5.77
C PRO A 150 -0.26 -27.67 4.43
N TYR A 151 0.87 -28.27 4.07
CA TYR A 151 1.05 -28.98 2.81
C TYR A 151 0.86 -30.49 3.01
N ARG A 152 0.54 -31.21 1.94
CA ARG A 152 0.42 -32.68 1.99
C ARG A 152 1.78 -33.31 2.32
N LEU A 153 1.79 -34.27 3.25
CA LEU A 153 2.98 -35.00 3.66
C LEU A 153 3.70 -35.59 2.44
N GLY A 154 5.03 -35.55 2.44
CA GLY A 154 5.88 -36.07 1.35
C GLY A 154 6.15 -35.09 0.21
N THR A 155 5.32 -34.06 0.02
CA THR A 155 5.54 -33.06 -1.05
C THR A 155 6.78 -32.19 -0.79
N SER A 156 7.41 -31.67 -1.85
CA SER A 156 8.55 -30.73 -1.72
C SER A 156 8.17 -29.48 -0.92
N LYS A 157 6.92 -28.99 -1.06
CA LYS A 157 6.39 -27.88 -0.26
C LYS A 157 6.35 -28.20 1.23
N TRP A 158 5.97 -29.44 1.58
CA TRP A 158 6.00 -29.91 2.96
C TRP A 158 7.42 -29.95 3.51
N LYS A 159 8.37 -30.57 2.78
CA LYS A 159 9.78 -30.64 3.19
C LYS A 159 10.37 -29.24 3.41
N ASN A 160 10.20 -28.35 2.43
CA ASN A 160 10.68 -26.97 2.50
C ASN A 160 10.06 -26.21 3.68
N PHE A 161 8.75 -26.36 3.94
CA PHE A 161 8.11 -25.73 5.09
C PHE A 161 8.70 -26.20 6.42
N LYS A 162 9.01 -27.50 6.55
CA LYS A 162 9.66 -28.05 7.75
C LYS A 162 11.05 -27.43 7.97
N GLU A 163 11.80 -27.21 6.90
CA GLU A 163 13.08 -26.51 6.95
C GLU A 163 12.89 -25.05 7.38
N TYR A 164 12.02 -24.29 6.71
CA TYR A 164 11.77 -22.88 7.06
C TYR A 164 11.30 -22.67 8.50
N CYS A 165 10.62 -23.65 9.11
CA CYS A 165 10.23 -23.58 10.52
C CYS A 165 11.41 -23.47 11.49
N LYS A 166 12.63 -23.83 11.06
CA LYS A 166 13.85 -23.71 11.85
C LYS A 166 14.36 -22.26 11.93
N ALA A 167 14.01 -21.41 10.97
CA ALA A 167 14.44 -20.02 10.92
C ALA A 167 13.91 -19.23 12.13
N ARG A 168 14.82 -18.48 12.76
CA ARG A 168 14.57 -17.63 13.94
C ARG A 168 14.48 -16.15 13.57
N THR A 169 14.98 -15.77 12.41
CA THR A 169 14.95 -14.41 11.85
C THR A 169 14.45 -14.42 10.40
N VAL A 170 14.05 -13.25 9.89
CA VAL A 170 13.69 -13.09 8.48
C VAL A 170 14.91 -13.31 7.58
N ALA A 171 16.10 -12.86 7.99
CA ALA A 171 17.37 -13.11 7.31
C ALA A 171 17.63 -14.61 7.10
N GLU A 172 17.59 -15.40 8.18
CA GLU A 172 17.79 -16.86 8.12
C GLU A 172 16.76 -17.51 7.18
N ALA A 173 15.49 -17.10 7.22
CA ALA A 173 14.49 -17.63 6.31
C ALA A 173 14.83 -17.32 4.84
N LYS A 174 15.34 -16.11 4.55
CA LYS A 174 15.77 -15.72 3.20
C LYS A 174 16.97 -16.54 2.73
N GLU A 175 17.97 -16.75 3.59
CA GLU A 175 19.14 -17.60 3.32
C GLU A 175 18.74 -19.04 2.97
N MET A 176 17.71 -19.57 3.64
CA MET A 176 17.12 -20.87 3.30
C MET A 176 16.33 -20.87 1.98
N GLY A 177 16.24 -19.74 1.28
CA GLY A 177 15.54 -19.57 0.01
C GLY A 177 14.07 -19.12 0.14
N ARG A 178 13.62 -18.70 1.33
CA ARG A 178 12.25 -18.19 1.51
C ARG A 178 12.15 -16.75 1.02
N ARG A 179 11.36 -16.53 -0.03
CA ARG A 179 11.07 -15.17 -0.53
C ARG A 179 10.18 -14.38 0.45
N MET A 180 10.45 -13.08 0.60
CA MET A 180 9.67 -12.16 1.46
C MET A 180 8.15 -12.23 1.26
N PRO A 181 7.60 -12.30 0.02
CA PRO A 181 6.15 -12.39 -0.18
C PRO A 181 5.54 -13.66 0.45
N HIS A 182 6.33 -14.74 0.54
CA HIS A 182 5.90 -15.96 1.19
C HIS A 182 5.93 -15.85 2.72
N ILE A 183 6.92 -15.15 3.29
CA ILE A 183 6.99 -14.87 4.73
C ILE A 183 5.81 -13.98 5.14
N LEU A 184 5.53 -12.90 4.38
CA LEU A 184 4.37 -12.04 4.58
C LEU A 184 3.05 -12.84 4.51
N LYS A 185 2.91 -13.70 3.50
CA LYS A 185 1.74 -14.58 3.37
C LYS A 185 1.58 -15.51 4.57
N ASP A 186 2.66 -16.05 5.11
CA ASP A 186 2.61 -16.90 6.30
C ASP A 186 2.31 -16.11 7.57
N LEU A 187 2.84 -14.88 7.71
CA LEU A 187 2.48 -13.95 8.78
C LEU A 187 0.98 -13.62 8.75
N HIS A 188 0.44 -13.28 7.57
CA HIS A 188 -0.98 -12.96 7.37
C HIS A 188 -1.90 -14.15 7.63
N LYS A 189 -1.45 -15.36 7.30
CA LYS A 189 -2.17 -16.61 7.61
C LYS A 189 -2.00 -17.04 9.07
N GLY A 190 -1.25 -16.28 9.88
CA GLY A 190 -0.97 -16.58 11.28
C GLY A 190 -0.13 -17.85 11.48
N ARG A 191 0.64 -18.26 10.46
CA ARG A 191 1.58 -19.38 10.51
C ARG A 191 2.90 -18.95 11.14
N VAL A 192 3.33 -17.72 10.85
CA VAL A 192 4.47 -17.04 11.47
C VAL A 192 3.99 -16.02 12.48
N ARG A 193 4.72 -15.87 13.58
CA ARG A 193 4.57 -14.75 14.52
C ARG A 193 5.90 -14.02 14.68
N LEU A 194 5.83 -12.70 14.84
CA LEU A 194 6.98 -11.90 15.21
C LEU A 194 7.23 -12.03 16.72
N LYS A 195 8.47 -12.23 17.13
CA LYS A 195 8.89 -12.23 18.55
C LYS A 195 9.42 -10.85 18.91
N GLY A 196 9.06 -10.33 20.09
CA GLY A 196 9.59 -9.06 20.61
C GLY A 196 8.91 -7.80 20.07
N ALA A 197 8.04 -7.90 19.06
CA ALA A 197 7.18 -6.78 18.69
C ALA A 197 6.21 -6.49 19.86
N ARG A 198 6.35 -5.31 20.49
CA ARG A 198 5.39 -4.80 21.49
C ARG A 198 3.96 -5.00 20.93
N ASN A 199 3.03 -5.40 21.80
CA ASN A 199 1.70 -5.92 21.49
C ASN A 199 0.79 -5.08 20.54
N SER A 200 1.23 -3.91 20.06
CA SER A 200 0.50 -3.06 19.12
C SER A 200 0.38 -3.66 17.71
N GLN A 201 1.38 -4.39 17.19
CA GLN A 201 1.34 -4.91 15.81
C GLN A 201 0.56 -6.23 15.65
N SER A 202 0.52 -7.09 16.69
CA SER A 202 -0.18 -8.38 16.60
C SER A 202 -1.72 -8.28 16.68
N ASN A 203 -2.24 -7.19 17.26
CA ASN A 203 -3.67 -6.95 17.39
C ASN A 203 -4.36 -6.49 16.10
N LEU A 204 -3.60 -5.94 15.13
CA LEU A 204 -4.14 -5.63 13.79
C LEU A 204 -4.45 -6.90 12.99
N TYR A 205 -3.62 -7.94 13.09
CA TYR A 205 -3.81 -9.19 12.36
C TYR A 205 -4.78 -10.18 13.03
N LYS A 206 -5.15 -9.95 14.30
CA LYS A 206 -6.03 -10.82 15.08
C LYS A 206 -7.50 -10.41 15.10
N LYS A 207 -7.90 -9.27 14.52
CA LYS A 207 -9.32 -8.93 14.41
C LYS A 207 -9.99 -9.87 13.40
N LYS A 208 -10.38 -11.06 13.89
CA LYS A 208 -11.53 -11.79 13.36
C LYS A 208 -12.67 -10.77 13.26
N VAL A 209 -13.32 -10.78 12.11
CA VAL A 209 -14.56 -10.08 11.83
C VAL A 209 -15.57 -10.51 12.90
N ASP A 210 -15.67 -9.75 13.99
CA ASP A 210 -16.82 -9.86 14.87
C ASP A 210 -17.91 -8.96 14.30
N ARG A 211 -18.96 -9.62 13.84
CA ARG A 211 -19.90 -9.11 12.84
C ARG A 211 -21.13 -8.46 13.49
N ARG A 212 -21.03 -8.00 14.73
CA ARG A 212 -22.18 -7.47 15.48
C ARG A 212 -21.87 -6.12 16.11
N LYS A 213 -22.67 -5.12 15.72
CA LYS A 213 -22.84 -3.78 16.29
C LYS A 213 -21.77 -2.73 15.93
N PHE A 214 -21.84 -2.21 14.71
CA PHE A 214 -21.35 -0.86 14.40
C PHE A 214 -22.56 0.05 14.12
N ASN A 215 -22.91 0.92 15.08
CA ASN A 215 -23.92 1.95 14.92
C ASN A 215 -23.22 3.32 14.81
N PRO A 216 -23.21 3.98 13.63
CA PRO A 216 -22.37 5.16 13.39
C PRO A 216 -22.95 6.48 13.92
N PHE A 217 -24.11 6.48 14.59
CA PHE A 217 -24.72 7.68 15.13
C PHE A 217 -24.54 7.77 16.65
N ARG A 218 -23.38 8.28 17.08
CA ARG A 218 -23.17 8.98 18.35
C ARG A 218 -21.67 9.26 18.49
N PHE A 219 -21.22 10.43 18.05
CA PHE A 219 -20.34 11.30 18.84
C PHE A 219 -20.01 12.61 18.11
N CYS A 220 -19.97 13.67 18.92
CA CYS A 220 -19.45 15.01 18.66
C CYS A 220 -20.23 15.93 17.70
N LYS A 221 -21.32 16.48 18.24
CA LYS A 221 -21.45 17.94 18.31
C LYS A 221 -20.30 18.46 19.18
N ASP A 222 -19.31 19.13 18.61
CA ASP A 222 -18.79 20.40 19.11
C ASP A 222 -17.51 20.83 18.38
N LYS A 223 -17.29 22.15 18.40
CA LYS A 223 -16.14 22.91 17.87
C LYS A 223 -16.30 23.53 16.48
N ARG A 224 -17.31 24.40 16.40
CA ARG A 224 -17.18 25.70 15.72
C ARG A 224 -16.42 26.68 16.63
N LYS A 225 -15.16 27.00 16.33
CA LYS A 225 -14.53 28.34 16.51
C LYS A 225 -13.01 28.18 16.34
N ARG A 226 -12.50 28.61 15.20
CA ARG A 226 -11.45 29.64 15.05
C ARG A 226 -11.05 29.67 13.59
N LYS A 227 -11.36 30.81 12.97
CA LYS A 227 -11.10 31.20 11.59
C LYS A 227 -9.99 32.26 11.65
N ARG A 228 -9.14 32.27 10.61
CA ARG A 228 -8.17 33.33 10.23
C ARG A 228 -6.90 33.36 11.11
N GLU A 229 -5.68 33.48 10.59
CA GLU A 229 -5.15 34.26 9.46
C GLU A 229 -3.86 33.66 8.84
N ARG A 230 -3.50 34.20 7.66
CA ARG A 230 -2.20 34.19 6.92
C ARG A 230 -1.71 32.85 6.35
N GLY A 231 -1.32 32.71 5.08
CA GLY A 231 -1.02 33.68 4.04
C GLY A 231 0.48 33.77 3.74
N ARG A 232 1.07 32.72 3.15
CA ARG A 232 2.12 32.84 2.12
C ARG A 232 2.33 31.49 1.43
N ARG A 233 2.48 31.56 0.10
CA ARG A 233 2.73 30.45 -0.81
C ARG A 233 4.20 30.08 -0.69
N ASP A 234 4.48 28.79 -0.55
CA ASP A 234 5.74 28.19 -0.97
C ASP A 234 5.41 26.83 -1.62
N ASP A 235 5.68 26.73 -2.92
CA ASP A 235 5.54 25.53 -3.74
C ASP A 235 6.66 24.53 -3.40
N ALA A 236 6.55 23.87 -2.25
CA ALA A 236 7.52 22.85 -1.81
C ALA A 236 7.19 21.42 -2.29
N SER A 237 6.12 21.22 -3.08
CA SER A 237 5.62 19.86 -3.38
C SER A 237 6.29 19.17 -4.57
N HIS A 238 7.21 19.83 -5.29
CA HIS A 238 7.94 19.22 -6.41
C HIS A 238 9.29 18.58 -6.01
N ASP A 239 9.82 18.85 -4.82
CA ASP A 239 11.18 18.45 -4.44
C ASP A 239 11.28 17.27 -3.46
N TRP A 240 10.17 16.86 -2.84
CA TRP A 240 10.21 15.77 -1.86
C TRP A 240 10.63 14.43 -2.49
N TRP A 241 10.39 14.20 -3.79
CA TRP A 241 10.81 12.98 -4.46
C TRP A 241 12.33 12.89 -4.71
N LYS A 242 13.01 14.04 -4.89
CA LYS A 242 14.47 14.10 -5.12
C LYS A 242 15.25 13.66 -3.88
N CYS A 243 14.74 13.96 -2.68
CA CYS A 243 15.33 13.52 -1.42
C CYS A 243 15.20 12.00 -1.19
N PHE A 244 14.23 11.33 -1.83
CA PHE A 244 13.87 9.94 -1.50
C PHE A 244 14.43 8.89 -2.47
N PHE A 245 14.83 9.29 -3.69
CA PHE A 245 15.25 8.34 -4.73
C PHE A 245 16.66 8.58 -5.31
N ASN A 246 17.46 9.43 -4.66
CA ASN A 246 18.90 9.62 -4.92
C ASN A 246 19.30 9.56 -6.42
N VAL A 247 18.76 10.50 -7.21
CA VAL A 247 19.12 10.64 -8.63
C VAL A 247 20.32 11.60 -8.74
N PRO A 248 21.46 11.20 -9.33
CA PRO A 248 22.64 12.07 -9.45
C PRO A 248 22.36 13.34 -10.28
N ARG A 249 22.98 14.46 -9.89
CA ARG A 249 22.86 15.79 -10.53
C ARG A 249 23.47 15.90 -11.94
N SER A 250 24.08 14.86 -12.49
CA SER A 250 24.97 14.96 -13.66
C SER A 250 24.30 14.82 -15.05
N THR A 251 22.96 14.81 -15.15
CA THR A 251 22.25 14.63 -16.45
C THR A 251 21.51 15.87 -16.95
N TRP A 252 21.85 17.07 -16.47
CA TRP A 252 21.19 18.29 -16.94
C TRP A 252 22.12 19.11 -17.84
N CYS A 253 22.01 18.91 -19.16
CA CYS A 253 22.43 19.93 -20.13
C CYS A 253 21.36 21.00 -20.23
N ALA A 254 21.71 22.22 -19.85
CA ALA A 254 20.96 23.41 -20.20
C ALA A 254 21.33 23.81 -21.64
N SER A 255 20.35 23.90 -22.53
CA SER A 255 20.45 24.73 -23.73
C SER A 255 19.43 25.85 -23.60
N ALA A 256 19.93 27.01 -23.18
CA ALA A 256 19.31 28.29 -23.45
C ALA A 256 19.72 28.71 -24.86
N SER A 257 18.79 29.23 -25.66
CA SER A 257 19.09 30.19 -26.71
C SER A 257 17.87 31.08 -26.93
N ALA A 258 18.09 32.38 -26.73
CA ALA A 258 17.32 33.49 -27.29
C ALA A 258 17.24 33.35 -28.83
N THR A 259 16.24 33.87 -29.53
CA THR A 259 15.70 35.25 -29.55
C THR A 259 14.21 35.27 -29.85
#